data_AF-A0A4Y5ZT94-F1
#
_entry.id   AF-A0A4Y5ZT94-F1
#
_cell.length_a   1.000
_cell.length_b   1.000
_cell.length_c   1.000
_cell.angle_alpha   90.00
_cell.angle_beta   90.00
_cell.angle_gamma   90.00
#
_symmetry.space_group_name_H-M   'P 1'
#
loop_
_entity.id
_entity.type
_entity.pdbx_description
1 polymer ?
#
loop_
_entity_poly.entity_id
_entity_poly.type
_entity_poly.pdbx_seq_one_letter_code
_entity_poly.pdbx_strand_id
1 'polypeptide(L)'
;MRGNGGRELLGETLRERGADVTFVECYQRCAKHYDGAEEAMRWHARGINTLVVTSGEMLQQLWSLIPLWYRENWLLRCRLLVVSERLANHARELGWQDIRIAENADNDALLRALQ
;
A
#
# COMPACT_ATOMS: atom_id res chain seq x y z
N MET A 1 -1.45 -23.42 -1.48
CA MET A 1 -2.55 -22.42 -1.51
C MET A 1 -1.96 -21.04 -1.77
N ARG A 2 -2.52 -20.26 -2.70
CA ARG A 2 -2.11 -18.88 -3.00
C ARG A 2 -3.30 -18.05 -3.51
N GLY A 3 -3.10 -16.75 -3.73
CA GLY A 3 -4.01 -15.93 -4.52
C GLY A 3 -3.82 -16.15 -6.02
N ASN A 4 -4.54 -15.40 -6.85
CA ASN A 4 -4.30 -15.40 -8.30
C ASN A 4 -2.91 -14.83 -8.62
N GLY A 5 -2.00 -15.69 -9.07
CA GLY A 5 -0.61 -15.33 -9.35
C GLY A 5 0.30 -15.18 -8.11
N GLY A 6 1.59 -14.93 -8.38
CA GLY A 6 2.65 -14.85 -7.40
C GLY A 6 3.23 -16.22 -7.03
N ARG A 7 4.50 -16.23 -6.62
CA ARG A 7 5.28 -17.40 -6.20
C ARG A 7 5.53 -18.43 -7.31
N GLU A 8 5.57 -17.98 -8.56
CA GLU A 8 5.92 -18.78 -9.74
C GLU A 8 7.29 -19.44 -9.55
N LEU A 9 8.30 -18.62 -9.21
CA LEU A 9 9.67 -19.08 -8.96
C LEU A 9 9.74 -20.23 -7.95
N LEU A 10 9.01 -20.13 -6.84
CA LEU A 10 9.01 -21.17 -5.81
C LEU A 10 8.43 -22.48 -6.35
N GLY A 11 7.32 -22.43 -7.09
CA GLY A 11 6.71 -23.63 -7.65
C GLY A 11 7.55 -24.26 -8.76
N GLU A 12 8.15 -23.43 -9.61
CA GLU A 12 9.09 -23.87 -10.66
C GLU A 12 10.30 -24.56 -10.06
N THR A 13 10.97 -23.91 -9.10
CA THR A 13 12.15 -24.48 -8.42
C THR A 13 11.83 -25.78 -7.68
N LEU A 14 10.64 -25.93 -7.11
CA LEU A 14 10.24 -27.18 -6.44
C LEU A 14 10.00 -28.31 -7.46
N ARG A 15 9.36 -28.01 -8.60
CA ARG A 15 9.17 -28.99 -9.69
C ARG A 15 10.48 -29.42 -10.31
N GLU A 16 11.40 -28.48 -10.55
CA GLU A 16 12.75 -28.76 -11.04
C GLU A 16 13.51 -29.72 -10.13
N ARG A 17 13.25 -29.68 -8.83
CA ARG A 17 13.82 -30.58 -7.82
C ARG A 17 13.05 -31.90 -7.64
N GLY A 18 12.06 -32.17 -8.50
CA GLY A 18 11.31 -33.42 -8.53
C GLY A 18 10.10 -33.49 -7.60
N ALA A 19 9.68 -32.38 -6.99
CA ALA A 19 8.45 -32.36 -6.21
C ALA A 19 7.21 -32.24 -7.12
N ASP A 20 6.14 -32.95 -6.77
CA ASP A 20 4.82 -32.69 -7.35
C ASP A 20 4.20 -31.45 -6.70
N VAL A 21 3.88 -30.44 -7.53
CA VAL A 21 3.40 -29.13 -7.07
C VAL A 21 2.06 -28.83 -7.72
N THR A 22 1.02 -28.90 -6.89
CA THR A 22 -0.33 -28.42 -7.23
C THR A 22 -0.56 -27.03 -6.64
N PHE A 23 -0.89 -26.06 -7.49
CA PHE A 23 -1.37 -24.77 -7.03
C PHE A 23 -2.87 -24.81 -6.80
N VAL A 24 -3.31 -24.28 -5.65
CA VAL A 24 -4.72 -24.05 -5.33
C VAL A 24 -4.87 -22.56 -5.11
N GLU A 25 -5.54 -21.89 -6.05
CA GLU A 25 -5.79 -20.45 -6.02
C GLU A 25 -7.09 -20.19 -5.26
N CYS A 26 -6.97 -19.92 -3.97
CA CYS A 26 -8.11 -19.90 -3.05
C CYS A 26 -8.81 -18.53 -2.99
N TYR A 27 -8.20 -17.50 -3.58
CA TYR A 27 -8.75 -16.14 -3.62
C TYR A 27 -8.16 -15.37 -4.79
N GLN A 28 -8.79 -14.25 -5.13
CA GLN A 28 -8.25 -13.29 -6.08
C GLN A 28 -8.28 -11.88 -5.50
N ARG A 29 -7.29 -11.06 -5.86
CA ARG A 29 -7.33 -9.63 -5.57
C ARG A 29 -8.24 -8.95 -6.59
N CYS A 30 -9.39 -8.46 -6.13
CA CYS A 30 -10.29 -7.65 -6.94
C CYS A 30 -10.12 -6.18 -6.56
N ALA A 31 -9.79 -5.34 -7.54
CA ALA A 31 -9.86 -3.90 -7.34
C ALA A 31 -11.28 -3.50 -6.94
N LYS A 32 -11.40 -2.71 -5.87
CA LYS A 32 -12.65 -2.04 -5.52
C LYS A 32 -12.68 -0.71 -6.25
N HIS A 33 -13.80 -0.43 -6.93
CA HIS A 33 -14.02 0.87 -7.51
C HIS A 33 -14.42 1.83 -6.39
N TYR A 34 -13.67 2.93 -6.29
CA TYR A 34 -13.95 4.04 -5.39
C TYR A 34 -14.11 5.29 -6.24
N ASP A 35 -15.02 6.17 -5.86
CA ASP A 35 -15.04 7.53 -6.40
C ASP A 35 -13.96 8.34 -5.66
N GLY A 36 -12.88 8.67 -6.37
CA GLY A 36 -11.75 9.36 -5.76
C GLY A 36 -12.09 10.75 -5.22
N ALA A 37 -13.05 11.45 -5.82
CA ALA A 37 -13.46 12.78 -5.37
C ALA A 37 -14.32 12.68 -4.10
N GLU A 38 -15.27 11.74 -4.07
CA GLU A 38 -16.09 11.49 -2.89
C GLU A 38 -15.24 11.05 -1.70
N GLU A 39 -14.31 10.12 -1.92
CA GLU A 39 -13.39 9.63 -0.88
C GLU A 39 -12.49 10.74 -0.35
N ALA A 40 -11.88 11.54 -1.25
CA ALA A 40 -11.02 12.65 -0.86
C ALA A 40 -11.79 13.68 -0.03
N MET A 41 -13.00 14.05 -0.48
CA MET A 41 -13.87 14.98 0.25
C MET A 41 -14.21 14.42 1.64
N ARG A 42 -14.59 13.14 1.73
CA ARG A 42 -14.98 12.50 2.98
C ARG A 42 -13.84 12.45 3.99
N TRP A 43 -12.63 12.11 3.55
CA TRP A 43 -11.45 12.02 4.42
C TRP A 43 -11.00 13.41 4.87
N HIS A 44 -10.97 14.37 3.94
CA HIS A 44 -10.65 15.76 4.24
C HIS A 44 -11.64 16.37 5.24
N ALA A 45 -12.96 16.17 5.05
CA ALA A 45 -13.99 16.66 5.96
C ALA A 45 -13.91 16.04 7.37
N ARG A 46 -13.35 14.83 7.49
CA ARG A 46 -13.09 14.17 8.78
C ARG A 46 -11.78 14.62 9.45
N GLY A 47 -11.04 15.55 8.83
CA GLY A 47 -9.78 16.05 9.38
C GLY A 47 -8.65 15.02 9.33
N ILE A 48 -8.71 14.03 8.43
CA ILE A 48 -7.63 13.05 8.28
C ILE A 48 -6.38 13.77 7.78
N ASN A 49 -5.32 13.68 8.56
CA ASN A 49 -4.02 14.29 8.29
C ASN A 49 -2.85 13.29 8.33
N THR A 50 -3.11 12.04 8.70
CA THR A 50 -2.10 10.98 8.82
C THR A 50 -2.62 9.71 8.16
N LEU A 51 -1.76 9.08 7.35
CA LEU A 51 -2.08 7.95 6.50
C LEU A 51 -1.09 6.82 6.77
N VAL A 52 -1.59 5.59 6.87
CA VAL A 52 -0.75 4.40 7.03
C VAL A 52 -0.80 3.59 5.74
N VAL A 53 0.37 3.35 5.14
CA VAL A 53 0.47 2.58 3.89
C VAL A 53 1.52 1.48 4.05
N THR A 54 1.09 0.23 3.88
CA THR A 54 1.90 -0.95 4.16
C THR A 54 2.45 -1.63 2.90
N SER A 55 2.12 -1.14 1.71
CA SER A 55 2.64 -1.67 0.44
C SER A 55 2.73 -0.61 -0.66
N GLY A 56 3.62 -0.84 -1.63
CA GLY A 56 3.76 0.04 -2.80
C GLY A 56 2.51 0.07 -3.68
N GLU A 57 1.81 -1.06 -3.84
CA GLU A 57 0.55 -1.10 -4.59
C GLU A 57 -0.53 -0.22 -3.95
N MET A 58 -0.66 -0.25 -2.62
CA MET A 58 -1.59 0.63 -1.91
C MET A 58 -1.23 2.10 -2.08
N LEU A 59 0.06 2.43 -2.01
CA LEU A 59 0.55 3.79 -2.21
C LEU A 59 0.20 4.32 -3.60
N GLN A 60 0.51 3.53 -4.63
CA GLN A 60 0.23 3.88 -6.02
C GLN A 60 -1.27 4.01 -6.27
N GLN A 61 -2.08 3.07 -5.75
CA GLN A 61 -3.53 3.11 -5.90
C GLN A 61 -4.12 4.35 -5.22
N LEU A 62 -3.69 4.69 -4.00
CA LEU A 62 -4.14 5.89 -3.30
C LEU A 62 -3.79 7.16 -4.09
N TRP A 63 -2.54 7.25 -4.57
CA TRP A 63 -2.10 8.40 -5.36
C TRP A 63 -2.93 8.54 -6.65
N SER A 64 -3.12 7.45 -7.40
CA SER A 64 -3.87 7.47 -8.67
C SER A 64 -5.37 7.72 -8.47
N LEU A 65 -5.96 7.23 -7.38
CA LEU A 65 -7.38 7.38 -7.09
C LEU A 65 -7.76 8.83 -6.79
N ILE A 66 -6.96 9.54 -6.00
CA ILE A 66 -7.31 10.90 -5.52
C ILE A 66 -7.10 11.93 -6.64
N PRO A 67 -8.11 12.78 -6.96
CA PRO A 67 -8.00 13.80 -8.00
C PRO A 67 -6.88 14.81 -7.72
N LEU A 68 -6.31 15.38 -8.79
CA LEU A 68 -5.15 16.25 -8.74
C LEU A 68 -5.25 17.38 -7.70
N TRP A 69 -6.40 18.07 -7.66
CA TRP A 69 -6.60 19.18 -6.73
C TRP A 69 -6.46 18.72 -5.26
N TYR A 70 -7.16 17.65 -4.87
CA TYR A 70 -7.04 17.08 -3.52
C TYR A 70 -5.66 16.47 -3.26
N ARG A 71 -5.02 15.93 -4.30
CA ARG A 71 -3.70 15.33 -4.20
C ARG A 71 -2.65 16.36 -3.78
N GLU A 72 -2.58 17.48 -4.50
CA GLU A 72 -1.59 18.54 -4.26
C GLU A 72 -1.91 19.43 -3.04
N ASN A 73 -3.20 19.66 -2.78
CA ASN A 73 -3.62 20.58 -1.71
C ASN A 73 -3.82 19.90 -0.35
N TRP A 74 -3.97 18.57 -0.31
CA TRP A 74 -4.22 17.84 0.93
C TRP A 74 -3.41 16.54 1.04
N LEU A 75 -3.58 15.60 0.12
CA LEU A 75 -3.06 14.24 0.27
C LEU A 75 -1.54 14.21 0.49
N LEU A 76 -0.77 14.89 -0.36
CA LEU A 76 0.71 14.92 -0.30
C LEU A 76 1.25 15.73 0.88
N ARG A 77 0.37 16.47 1.57
CA ARG A 77 0.67 17.23 2.80
C ARG A 77 0.32 16.44 4.07
N CYS A 78 -0.45 15.36 3.96
CA CYS A 78 -0.67 14.45 5.06
C CYS A 78 0.63 13.74 5.44
N ARG A 79 0.80 13.47 6.74
CA ARG A 79 1.86 12.58 7.23
C ARG A 79 1.62 11.17 6.70
N LEU A 80 2.65 10.56 6.12
CA LEU A 80 2.61 9.20 5.61
C LEU A 80 3.48 8.27 6.47
N LEU A 81 2.85 7.29 7.10
CA LEU A 81 3.52 6.19 7.80
C LEU A 81 3.70 5.01 6.84
N VAL A 82 4.95 4.57 6.66
CA VAL A 82 5.31 3.45 5.78
C VAL A 82 6.14 2.41 6.52
N VAL A 83 6.20 1.19 6.00
CA VAL A 83 6.84 0.05 6.69
C VAL A 83 8.25 -0.29 6.18
N SER A 84 8.82 0.51 5.28
CA SER A 84 10.18 0.29 4.76
C SER A 84 10.74 1.53 4.08
N GLU A 85 12.08 1.65 4.04
CA GLU A 85 12.78 2.70 3.29
C GLU A 85 12.45 2.66 1.80
N ARG A 86 12.32 1.46 1.22
CA ARG A 86 11.93 1.30 -0.19
C ARG A 86 10.58 1.97 -0.48
N LEU A 87 9.62 1.83 0.43
CA LEU A 87 8.31 2.47 0.28
C LEU A 87 8.38 3.98 0.53
N ALA A 88 9.22 4.42 1.47
CA ALA A 88 9.47 5.84 1.72
C ALA A 88 10.05 6.53 0.47
N ASN A 89 11.05 5.93 -0.17
CA ASN A 89 11.63 6.47 -1.41
C ASN A 89 10.59 6.61 -2.52
N HIS A 90 9.77 5.57 -2.70
CA HIS A 90 8.70 5.63 -3.69
C HIS A 90 7.67 6.73 -3.39
N ALA A 91 7.32 6.95 -2.11
CA ALA A 91 6.46 8.05 -1.72
C ALA A 91 7.09 9.43 -1.98
N ARG A 92 8.40 9.59 -1.77
CA ARG A 92 9.12 10.84 -2.10
C ARG A 92 9.06 11.13 -3.61
N GLU A 93 9.27 10.11 -4.44
CA GLU A 93 9.16 10.23 -5.91
C GLU A 93 7.77 10.67 -6.35
N LEU A 94 6.72 10.23 -5.63
CA LEU A 94 5.34 10.62 -5.87
C LEU A 94 4.97 12.01 -5.30
N GLY A 95 5.89 12.67 -4.60
CA GLY A 95 5.76 14.05 -4.11
C GLY A 95 5.33 14.21 -2.65
N TRP A 96 5.37 13.15 -1.83
CA TRP A 96 5.05 13.25 -0.40
C TRP A 96 6.10 14.03 0.39
N GLN A 97 5.64 14.86 1.32
CA GLN A 97 6.52 15.79 2.07
C GLN A 97 6.85 15.31 3.50
N ASP A 98 5.87 14.80 4.24
CA ASP A 98 6.05 14.26 5.60
C ASP A 98 5.90 12.73 5.56
N ILE A 99 7.01 12.01 5.72
CA ILE A 99 7.06 10.54 5.67
C ILE A 99 7.80 10.03 6.91
N ARG A 100 7.20 9.10 7.64
CA ARG A 100 7.87 8.34 8.70
C ARG A 100 7.85 6.85 8.41
N ILE A 101 8.96 6.21 8.71
CA ILE A 101 9.12 4.77 8.56
C ILE A 101 8.88 4.15 9.94
N ALA A 102 7.89 3.27 10.05
CA ALA A 102 7.69 2.45 11.23
C ALA A 102 8.82 1.42 11.34
N GLU A 103 9.28 1.14 12.56
CA GLU A 103 10.38 0.19 12.80
C GLU A 103 10.07 -1.22 12.29
N ASN A 104 8.77 -1.60 12.28
CA ASN A 104 8.27 -2.85 11.73
C ASN A 104 6.84 -2.67 11.17
N ALA A 105 6.36 -3.64 10.39
CA ALA A 105 5.00 -3.67 9.85
C ALA A 105 3.93 -4.18 10.84
N ASP A 106 4.32 -4.51 12.08
CA ASP A 106 3.39 -4.93 13.12
C ASP A 106 2.58 -3.74 13.68
N ASN A 107 1.41 -4.02 14.24
CA ASN A 107 0.50 -2.99 14.74
C ASN A 107 1.13 -2.14 15.84
N ASP A 108 2.01 -2.70 16.67
CA ASP A 108 2.64 -1.98 17.77
C ASP A 108 3.66 -0.96 17.27
N ALA A 109 4.43 -1.31 16.22
CA ALA A 109 5.34 -0.39 15.55
C ALA A 109 4.59 0.71 14.80
N LEU A 110 3.45 0.39 14.18
CA LEU A 110 2.57 1.39 13.55
C LEU A 110 1.97 2.36 14.58
N LEU A 111 1.52 1.85 15.73
CA LEU A 111 0.98 2.67 16.81
C LEU A 111 2.04 3.56 17.46
N ARG A 112 3.27 3.07 17.66
CA ARG A 112 4.39 3.89 18.14
C ARG A 112 4.75 5.02 17.17
N ALA A 113 4.65 4.79 15.86
CA ALA A 113 4.96 5.80 14.85
C ALA A 113 3.95 6.96 14.78
N LEU A 114 2.77 6.82 15.42
CA LEU A 114 1.74 7.86 15.55
C LEU A 114 1.98 8.81 16.72
N GLN A 115 2.88 8.47 17.66
CA GLN A 115 3.31 9.36 18.76
C GLN A 115 4.35 10.39 18.26
#